data_AF-A0A9X2D053-F1
#
_entry.id   AF-A0A9X2D053-F1
#
_cell.length_a   1.000
_cell.length_b   1.000
_cell.length_c   1.000
_cell.angle_alpha   90.00
_cell.angle_beta   90.00
_cell.angle_gamma   90.00
#
_symmetry.space_group_name_H-M   'P 1'
#
loop_
_entity.id
_entity.type
_entity.pdbx_description
1 polymer ?
#
loop_
_entity_poly.entity_id
_entity_poly.type
_entity_poly.pdbx_seq_one_letter_code
_entity_poly.pdbx_strand_id
1 'polypeptide(L)'
;MLGYQLKGEWFKPERQFSLQPLIDALNTYVINFDNWADDERKAHWCSVVGLAQTLIPAHIRHHYCTPEEAFGNNPNLKKPKLERSLRIYNPLEGWQWWSEGVPGLGTDFGVYSQGRYGVLWVGRSGHDAVRGLHAAVADLEALTALEKARTEIDLPKLIERLHTPIENLEDNLDVQSLRF
;
A
#
# COMPACT_ATOMS: atom_id res chain seq x y z
N MET A 1 -17.72 -2.28 19.55
CA MET A 1 -16.92 -3.04 18.57
C MET A 1 -17.20 -4.52 18.82
N LEU A 2 -17.81 -5.23 17.86
CA LEU A 2 -18.36 -6.58 18.04
C LEU A 2 -17.35 -7.61 17.49
N GLY A 3 -17.05 -8.66 18.27
CA GLY A 3 -16.27 -9.83 17.81
C GLY A 3 -17.09 -10.75 16.90
N TYR A 4 -16.46 -11.80 16.36
CA TYR A 4 -17.14 -12.79 15.51
C TYR A 4 -17.04 -14.20 16.11
N GLN A 5 -18.02 -15.05 15.80
CA GLN A 5 -18.05 -16.45 16.22
C GLN A 5 -17.77 -17.34 15.01
N LEU A 6 -16.79 -18.24 15.11
CA LEU A 6 -16.44 -19.20 14.07
C LEU A 6 -16.45 -20.60 14.68
N LYS A 7 -17.28 -21.51 14.14
CA LYS A 7 -17.45 -22.89 14.64
C LYS A 7 -17.77 -22.99 16.14
N GLY A 8 -18.52 -22.03 16.68
CA GLY A 8 -18.87 -21.99 18.10
C GLY A 8 -17.85 -21.29 18.99
N GLU A 9 -16.63 -21.02 18.50
CA GLU A 9 -15.59 -20.31 19.22
C GLU A 9 -15.67 -18.80 18.97
N TRP A 10 -15.51 -18.02 20.03
CA TRP A 10 -15.51 -16.56 19.97
C TRP A 10 -14.10 -16.03 19.71
N PHE A 11 -13.94 -15.32 18.60
CA PHE A 11 -12.69 -14.66 18.26
C PHE A 11 -12.77 -13.18 18.62
N LYS A 12 -11.76 -12.69 19.33
CA LYS A 12 -11.55 -11.25 19.48
C LYS A 12 -11.29 -10.68 18.08
N PRO A 13 -11.72 -9.44 17.80
CA PRO A 13 -11.38 -8.80 16.54
C PRO A 13 -9.86 -8.81 16.38
N GLU A 14 -9.37 -9.47 15.34
CA GLU A 14 -7.96 -9.35 14.95
C GLU A 14 -7.68 -7.88 14.65
N ARG A 15 -6.49 -7.40 15.03
CA ARG A 15 -6.10 -6.02 14.71
C ARG A 15 -5.99 -5.92 13.19
N GLN A 16 -6.97 -5.31 12.55
CA GLN A 16 -6.89 -5.01 11.13
C GLN A 16 -5.65 -4.15 10.87
N PHE A 17 -4.87 -4.52 9.86
CA PHE A 17 -3.83 -3.64 9.36
C PHE A 17 -4.49 -2.34 8.88
N SER A 18 -3.90 -1.19 9.23
CA SER A 18 -4.38 0.11 8.79
C SER A 18 -3.29 0.85 8.03
N LEU A 19 -3.67 1.49 6.93
CA LEU A 19 -2.79 2.37 6.16
C LEU A 19 -2.57 3.73 6.83
N GLN A 20 -3.31 4.05 7.89
CA GLN A 20 -3.32 5.37 8.52
C GLN A 20 -1.92 5.89 8.89
N PRO A 21 -0.99 5.10 9.47
CA PRO A 21 0.34 5.61 9.79
C PRO A 21 1.12 6.11 8.56
N LEU A 22 0.98 5.44 7.42
CA LEU A 22 1.63 5.87 6.17
C LEU A 22 0.91 7.08 5.55
N ILE A 23 -0.42 7.10 5.61
CA ILE A 23 -1.25 8.24 5.17
C ILE A 23 -0.88 9.49 5.98
N ASP A 24 -0.78 9.40 7.30
CA ASP A 24 -0.42 10.52 8.18
C ASP A 24 1.00 11.02 7.91
N ALA A 25 1.96 10.09 7.71
CA ALA A 25 3.33 10.43 7.38
C ALA A 25 3.43 11.21 6.05
N LEU A 26 2.73 10.76 5.01
CA LEU A 26 2.67 11.42 3.71
C LEU A 26 1.94 12.76 3.78
N ASN A 27 0.81 12.82 4.48
CA ASN A 27 0.06 14.06 4.68
C ASN A 27 0.91 15.13 5.40
N THR A 28 1.63 14.72 6.46
CA THR A 28 2.57 15.62 7.16
C THR A 28 3.65 16.13 6.22
N TYR A 29 4.21 15.26 5.37
CA TYR A 29 5.21 15.64 4.38
C TYR A 29 4.67 16.65 3.37
N VAL A 30 3.48 16.39 2.81
CA VAL A 30 2.82 17.25 1.82
C VAL A 30 2.51 18.64 2.40
N ILE A 31 1.90 18.69 3.59
CA ILE A 31 1.47 19.96 4.22
C ILE A 31 2.67 20.85 4.56
N ASN A 32 3.76 20.26 5.06
CA ASN A 32 4.91 21.04 5.52
C ASN A 32 5.98 21.23 4.44
N PHE A 33 5.80 20.64 3.25
CA PHE A 33 6.82 20.60 2.22
C PHE A 33 7.43 21.96 1.92
N ASP A 34 6.60 22.97 1.64
CA ASP A 34 7.06 24.32 1.28
C ASP A 34 7.70 25.08 2.44
N ASN A 35 7.41 24.67 3.69
CA ASN A 35 7.93 25.30 4.90
C ASN A 35 9.23 24.66 5.43
N TRP A 36 9.53 23.44 5.01
CA TRP A 36 10.71 22.70 5.45
C TRP A 36 11.92 22.98 4.57
N ALA A 37 13.09 23.04 5.21
CA ALA A 37 14.37 22.98 4.53
C ALA A 37 14.60 21.59 3.91
N ASP A 38 15.52 21.49 2.96
CA ASP A 38 15.80 20.24 2.25
C ASP A 38 16.20 19.08 3.18
N ASP A 39 16.95 19.38 4.24
CA ASP A 39 17.35 18.39 5.24
C ASP A 39 16.16 17.89 6.07
N GLU A 40 15.20 18.75 6.39
CA GLU A 40 13.98 18.37 7.12
C GLU A 40 13.07 17.50 6.24
N ARG A 41 12.88 17.89 4.98
CA ARG A 41 12.16 17.07 3.97
C ARG A 41 12.80 15.71 3.87
N LYS A 42 14.12 15.66 3.69
CA LYS A 42 14.87 14.40 3.60
C LYS A 42 14.71 13.56 4.86
N ALA A 43 14.88 14.15 6.04
CA ALA A 43 14.76 13.45 7.31
C ALA A 43 13.37 12.82 7.48
N HIS A 44 12.31 13.58 7.18
CA HIS A 44 10.93 13.09 7.27
C HIS A 44 10.65 11.99 6.23
N TRP A 45 11.08 12.19 4.98
CA TRP A 45 10.90 11.18 3.93
C TRP A 45 11.58 9.85 4.29
N CYS A 46 12.82 9.90 4.73
CA CYS A 46 13.59 8.69 5.00
C CYS A 46 13.12 8.00 6.29
N SER A 47 12.92 8.78 7.37
CA SER A 47 12.76 8.21 8.71
C SER A 47 11.31 8.07 9.17
N VAL A 48 10.38 8.82 8.57
CA VAL A 48 8.96 8.78 8.94
C VAL A 48 8.16 8.05 7.86
N VAL A 49 8.24 8.52 6.60
CA VAL A 49 7.56 7.84 5.48
C VAL A 49 8.19 6.47 5.21
N GLY A 50 9.52 6.42 5.06
CA GLY A 50 10.24 5.17 4.83
C GLY A 50 10.02 4.12 5.92
N LEU A 51 9.90 4.54 7.18
CA LEU A 51 9.66 3.63 8.30
C LEU A 51 8.21 3.13 8.32
N ALA A 52 7.23 3.98 8.02
CA ALA A 52 5.86 3.51 7.83
C ALA A 52 5.76 2.51 6.66
N GLN A 53 6.59 2.69 5.63
CA GLN A 53 6.73 1.79 4.47
C GLN A 53 7.38 0.44 4.79
N THR A 54 8.09 0.27 5.91
CA THR A 54 8.55 -1.07 6.34
C THR A 54 7.42 -1.92 6.91
N LEU A 55 6.33 -1.28 7.33
CA LEU A 55 5.22 -1.94 8.03
C LEU A 55 4.08 -2.35 7.09
N ILE A 56 4.12 -1.96 5.82
CA ILE A 56 3.04 -2.28 4.88
C ILE A 56 3.11 -3.75 4.41
N PRO A 57 1.97 -4.45 4.35
CA PRO A 57 1.91 -5.83 3.89
C PRO A 57 2.20 -5.94 2.39
N ALA A 58 2.63 -7.12 1.95
CA ALA A 58 3.10 -7.35 0.58
C ALA A 58 2.07 -6.98 -0.49
N HIS A 59 0.76 -7.16 -0.23
CA HIS A 59 -0.27 -6.79 -1.19
C HIS A 59 -0.37 -5.28 -1.43
N ILE A 60 0.00 -4.43 -0.46
CA ILE A 60 0.15 -2.98 -0.68
C ILE A 60 1.40 -2.70 -1.53
N ARG A 61 2.52 -3.34 -1.20
CA ARG A 61 3.78 -3.17 -1.94
C ARG A 61 3.65 -3.56 -3.41
N HIS A 62 2.82 -4.56 -3.73
CA HIS A 62 2.49 -4.91 -5.11
C HIS A 62 1.82 -3.76 -5.87
N HIS A 63 0.93 -2.99 -5.23
CA HIS A 63 0.35 -1.82 -5.87
C HIS A 63 1.42 -0.77 -6.22
N TYR A 64 2.36 -0.52 -5.31
CA TYR A 64 3.51 0.35 -5.58
C TYR A 64 4.34 -0.14 -6.77
N CYS A 65 4.63 -1.45 -6.84
CA CYS A 65 5.55 -2.02 -7.81
C CYS A 65 4.90 -2.39 -9.16
N THR A 66 3.67 -1.95 -9.45
CA THR A 66 3.00 -2.26 -10.71
C THR A 66 3.49 -1.31 -11.82
N PRO A 67 4.22 -1.81 -12.83
CA PRO A 67 4.89 -0.94 -13.81
C PRO A 67 3.93 -0.32 -14.84
N GLU A 68 2.80 -0.99 -15.14
CA GLU A 68 1.82 -0.54 -16.15
C GLU A 68 0.72 0.34 -15.56
N GLU A 69 0.53 0.33 -14.24
CA GLU A 69 -0.47 1.11 -13.52
C GLU A 69 0.22 1.80 -12.35
N ALA A 70 0.68 3.02 -12.59
CA ALA A 70 1.27 3.83 -11.53
C ALA A 70 0.24 4.00 -10.40
N PHE A 71 0.58 3.53 -9.21
CA PHE A 71 -0.32 3.54 -8.05
C PHE A 71 -0.90 4.93 -7.78
N GLY A 72 -0.09 5.97 -7.93
CA GLY A 72 -0.50 7.36 -7.74
C GLY A 72 -1.39 7.98 -8.84
N ASN A 73 -1.61 7.31 -9.98
CA ASN A 73 -2.42 7.84 -11.08
C ASN A 73 -3.71 7.01 -11.25
N ASN A 74 -4.62 7.13 -10.30
CA ASN A 74 -5.92 6.44 -10.30
C ASN A 74 -5.77 4.90 -10.29
N PRO A 75 -5.37 4.31 -9.16
CA PRO A 75 -5.14 2.87 -9.09
C PRO A 75 -6.45 2.16 -9.39
N ASN A 76 -6.44 1.23 -10.34
CA ASN A 76 -7.61 0.40 -10.60
C ASN A 76 -7.75 -0.63 -9.49
N LEU A 77 -8.32 -0.20 -8.36
CA LEU A 77 -8.55 -1.03 -7.18
C LEU A 77 -9.46 -2.23 -7.46
N LYS A 78 -10.17 -2.21 -8.58
CA LYS A 78 -11.09 -3.26 -9.03
C LYS A 78 -10.45 -4.20 -10.07
N LYS A 79 -9.16 -4.04 -10.39
CA LYS A 79 -8.50 -4.91 -11.37
C LYS A 79 -8.57 -6.36 -10.88
N PRO A 80 -9.09 -7.30 -11.70
CA PRO A 80 -9.30 -8.68 -11.25
C PRO A 80 -7.98 -9.41 -10.96
N LYS A 81 -6.86 -8.94 -11.52
CA LYS A 81 -5.53 -9.47 -11.29
C LYS A 81 -4.54 -8.34 -11.09
N LEU A 82 -4.04 -8.22 -9.86
CA LEU A 82 -2.89 -7.38 -9.55
C LEU A 82 -1.62 -8.07 -10.04
N GLU A 83 -0.80 -7.37 -10.81
CA GLU A 83 0.52 -7.87 -11.19
C GLU A 83 1.40 -7.92 -9.93
N ARG A 84 1.92 -9.10 -9.62
CA ARG A 84 2.72 -9.29 -8.41
C ARG A 84 4.18 -8.96 -8.69
N SER A 85 4.58 -7.76 -8.33
CA SER A 85 5.98 -7.35 -8.30
C SER A 85 6.32 -6.80 -6.92
N LEU A 86 7.54 -7.05 -6.45
CA LEU A 86 8.12 -6.36 -5.29
C LEU A 86 9.46 -5.71 -5.68
N ARG A 87 9.68 -5.48 -6.97
CA ARG A 87 10.96 -4.96 -7.45
C ARG A 87 10.97 -3.44 -7.32
N ILE A 88 11.94 -2.93 -6.57
CA ILE A 88 12.25 -1.51 -6.41
C ILE A 88 13.63 -1.22 -7.02
N TYR A 89 13.90 0.01 -7.43
CA TYR A 89 15.19 0.41 -7.98
C TYR A 89 15.86 1.48 -7.13
N ASN A 90 16.95 1.08 -6.49
CA ASN A 90 17.80 2.01 -5.79
C ASN A 90 18.86 2.58 -6.73
N PRO A 91 18.97 3.91 -6.93
CA PRO A 91 20.00 4.47 -7.80
C PRO A 91 21.44 4.16 -7.35
N LEU A 92 21.65 3.87 -6.06
CA LEU A 92 22.96 3.54 -5.50
C LEU A 92 23.26 2.04 -5.52
N GLU A 93 22.25 1.22 -5.28
CA GLU A 93 22.39 -0.23 -5.08
C GLU A 93 21.83 -1.07 -6.25
N GLY A 94 21.18 -0.43 -7.22
CA GLY A 94 20.47 -1.08 -8.32
C GLY A 94 19.12 -1.69 -7.93
N TRP A 95 18.68 -2.71 -8.68
CA TRP A 95 17.41 -3.39 -8.43
C TRP A 95 17.44 -4.19 -7.12
N GLN A 96 16.45 -3.98 -6.27
CA GLN A 96 16.28 -4.67 -5.00
C GLN A 96 14.86 -5.25 -4.87
N TRP A 97 14.71 -6.24 -4.00
CA TRP A 97 13.41 -6.77 -3.62
C TRP A 97 12.91 -6.05 -2.39
N TRP A 98 11.73 -5.44 -2.47
CA TRP A 98 11.01 -4.84 -1.35
C TRP A 98 10.42 -5.93 -0.45
N SER A 99 11.31 -6.69 0.17
CA SER A 99 11.06 -7.67 1.22
C SER A 99 11.04 -6.98 2.59
N GLU A 100 10.87 -7.73 3.67
CA GLU A 100 10.74 -7.19 5.05
C GLU A 100 12.03 -6.58 5.63
N GLY A 101 13.13 -6.55 4.87
CA GLY A 101 14.42 -6.06 5.36
C GLY A 101 15.26 -5.40 4.28
N VAL A 102 14.68 -4.51 3.47
CA VAL A 102 15.45 -3.73 2.50
C VAL A 102 16.45 -2.84 3.25
N PRO A 103 17.77 -3.04 3.08
CA PRO A 103 18.75 -2.20 3.75
C PRO A 103 18.56 -0.73 3.36
N GLY A 104 18.45 0.14 4.36
CA GLY A 104 18.29 1.59 4.17
C GLY A 104 16.84 2.08 4.07
N LEU A 105 15.85 1.20 3.89
CA LEU A 105 14.44 1.62 3.93
C LEU A 105 14.06 2.03 5.36
N GLY A 106 13.54 3.24 5.51
CA GLY A 106 13.19 3.77 6.83
C GLY A 106 14.34 4.42 7.60
N THR A 107 15.53 4.48 7.01
CA THR A 107 16.70 5.16 7.60
C THR A 107 17.39 6.06 6.58
N ASP A 108 17.75 5.49 5.44
CA ASP A 108 18.44 6.16 4.35
C ASP A 108 17.47 6.66 3.28
N PHE A 109 16.31 6.03 3.14
CA PHE A 109 15.35 6.34 2.08
C PHE A 109 13.91 5.91 2.35
N GLY A 110 13.00 6.47 1.55
CA GLY A 110 11.65 5.96 1.30
C GLY A 110 11.43 5.67 -0.20
N VAL A 111 10.38 4.92 -0.52
CA VAL A 111 10.01 4.49 -1.88
C VAL A 111 8.90 5.39 -2.44
N TYR A 112 9.04 5.86 -3.68
CA TYR A 112 7.97 6.56 -4.40
C TYR A 112 7.25 5.62 -5.37
N SER A 113 5.93 5.75 -5.56
CA SER A 113 5.22 4.98 -6.60
C SER A 113 5.41 5.49 -8.03
N GLN A 114 5.87 6.73 -8.22
CA GLN A 114 6.05 7.32 -9.55
C GLN A 114 7.51 7.20 -10.03
N GLY A 115 7.72 6.29 -10.97
CA GLY A 115 8.93 6.20 -11.78
C GLY A 115 8.64 6.40 -13.26
N ARG A 116 9.44 7.19 -13.99
CA ARG A 116 9.46 7.03 -15.46
C ARG A 116 9.98 5.62 -15.75
N TYR A 117 9.28 4.88 -16.60
CA TYR A 117 9.64 3.53 -17.08
C TYR A 117 9.49 2.36 -16.08
N GLY A 118 8.58 2.45 -15.10
CA GLY A 118 8.34 1.33 -14.16
C GLY A 118 9.49 1.12 -13.16
N VAL A 119 10.29 2.17 -12.92
CA VAL A 119 11.46 2.15 -12.04
C VAL A 119 11.12 2.91 -10.76
N LEU A 120 10.82 2.21 -9.66
CA LEU A 120 10.58 2.83 -8.36
C LEU A 120 11.87 3.47 -7.86
N TRP A 121 11.93 4.80 -7.82
CA TRP A 121 13.12 5.51 -7.34
C TRP A 121 13.18 5.45 -5.83
N VAL A 122 14.33 5.03 -5.33
CA VAL A 122 14.69 5.21 -3.93
C VAL A 122 15.22 6.63 -3.72
N GLY A 123 14.47 7.46 -3.00
CA GLY A 123 14.87 8.83 -2.70
C GLY A 123 15.69 8.91 -1.41
N ARG A 124 17.00 9.21 -1.53
CA ARG A 124 17.86 9.59 -0.37
C ARG A 124 17.73 11.08 0.01
N SER A 125 16.84 11.78 -0.67
CA SER A 125 16.67 13.23 -0.66
C SER A 125 15.48 13.54 -1.57
N GLY A 126 14.72 14.58 -1.25
CA GLY A 126 13.88 15.30 -2.22
C GLY A 126 14.73 15.97 -3.31
N HIS A 127 15.56 15.18 -4.01
CA HIS A 127 16.61 15.64 -4.93
C HIS A 127 16.04 16.17 -6.25
N ASP A 128 14.72 16.08 -6.40
CA ASP A 128 13.94 17.00 -7.20
C ASP A 128 12.71 17.31 -6.33
N ALA A 129 12.80 18.37 -5.52
CA ALA A 129 11.82 18.73 -4.48
C ALA A 129 10.38 18.63 -5.01
N VAL A 130 10.17 19.11 -6.24
CA VAL A 130 8.89 19.05 -6.95
C VAL A 130 8.44 17.62 -7.24
N ARG A 131 9.34 16.70 -7.65
CA ARG A 131 8.96 15.31 -7.91
C ARG A 131 8.66 14.54 -6.64
N GLY A 132 9.41 14.81 -5.57
CA GLY A 132 9.16 14.21 -4.26
C GLY A 132 7.78 14.59 -3.73
N LEU A 133 7.39 15.86 -3.87
CA LEU A 133 6.06 16.33 -3.49
C LEU A 133 4.97 15.70 -4.36
N HIS A 134 5.10 15.73 -5.69
CA HIS A 134 4.10 15.13 -6.59
C HIS A 134 3.87 13.64 -6.30
N ALA A 135 4.94 12.89 -6.09
CA ALA A 135 4.83 11.47 -5.76
C ALA A 135 4.20 11.26 -4.37
N ALA A 136 4.52 12.09 -3.38
CA ALA A 136 3.90 12.03 -2.06
C ALA A 136 2.38 12.33 -2.10
N VAL A 137 1.97 13.34 -2.88
CA VAL A 137 0.55 13.65 -3.13
C VAL A 137 -0.17 12.47 -3.78
N ALA A 138 0.43 11.92 -4.84
CA ALA A 138 -0.15 10.81 -5.58
C ALA A 138 -0.29 9.55 -4.71
N ASP A 139 0.73 9.22 -3.91
CA ASP A 139 0.70 8.13 -2.94
C ASP A 139 -0.38 8.36 -1.87
N LEU A 140 -0.48 9.59 -1.34
CA LEU A 140 -1.48 9.96 -0.35
C LEU A 140 -2.90 9.74 -0.87
N GLU A 141 -3.19 10.22 -2.08
CA GLU A 141 -4.50 10.03 -2.73
C GLU A 141 -4.82 8.54 -2.94
N ALA A 142 -3.86 7.78 -3.49
CA ALA A 142 -4.01 6.36 -3.77
C ALA A 142 -4.23 5.52 -2.51
N LEU A 143 -3.45 5.77 -1.45
CA LEU A 143 -3.58 5.06 -0.18
C LEU A 143 -4.87 5.43 0.54
N THR A 144 -5.27 6.70 0.49
CA THR A 144 -6.55 7.15 1.06
C THR A 144 -7.72 6.48 0.35
N ALA A 145 -7.70 6.43 -0.99
CA ALA A 145 -8.72 5.74 -1.77
C ALA A 145 -8.75 4.24 -1.47
N LEU A 146 -7.58 3.61 -1.31
CA LEU A 146 -7.46 2.19 -0.98
C LEU A 146 -7.98 1.87 0.43
N GLU A 147 -7.60 2.67 1.44
CA GLU A 147 -8.11 2.50 2.81
C GLU A 147 -9.63 2.67 2.84
N LYS A 148 -10.16 3.69 2.15
CA LYS A 148 -11.59 3.91 2.02
C LYS A 148 -12.31 2.72 1.36
N ALA A 149 -11.79 2.22 0.23
CA ALA A 149 -12.38 1.08 -0.46
C ALA A 149 -12.41 -0.16 0.46
N ARG A 150 -11.33 -0.41 1.19
CA ARG A 150 -11.26 -1.58 2.09
C ARG A 150 -12.18 -1.47 3.28
N THR A 151 -12.25 -0.30 3.89
CA THR A 151 -13.01 -0.08 5.12
C THR A 151 -14.51 0.10 4.87
N GLU A 152 -14.88 0.83 3.82
CA GLU A 152 -16.28 1.17 3.53
C GLU A 152 -16.96 0.20 2.55
N ILE A 153 -16.22 -0.53 1.71
CA ILE A 153 -16.79 -1.41 0.68
C ILE A 153 -16.48 -2.88 0.96
N ASP A 154 -15.21 -3.24 1.09
CA ASP A 154 -14.80 -4.65 1.16
C ASP A 154 -15.08 -5.27 2.53
N LEU A 155 -14.80 -4.54 3.63
CA LEU A 155 -15.00 -5.03 4.98
C LEU A 155 -16.49 -5.35 5.27
N PRO A 156 -17.47 -4.48 4.96
CA PRO A 156 -18.89 -4.83 5.13
C PRO A 156 -19.30 -6.07 4.32
N LYS A 157 -18.85 -6.17 3.06
CA LYS A 157 -19.12 -7.35 2.20
C LYS A 157 -18.49 -8.63 2.75
N LEU A 158 -17.28 -8.53 3.31
CA LEU A 158 -16.61 -9.66 3.94
C LEU A 158 -17.36 -10.11 5.19
N ILE A 159 -17.79 -9.18 6.03
CA ILE A 159 -18.61 -9.47 7.22
C ILE A 159 -19.93 -10.15 6.82
N GLU A 160 -20.63 -9.63 5.80
CA GLU A 160 -21.85 -10.24 5.27
C GLU A 160 -21.62 -11.68 4.77
N ARG A 161 -20.54 -11.89 4.01
CA ARG A 161 -20.15 -13.22 3.53
C ARG A 161 -19.82 -14.19 4.67
N LEU A 162 -19.10 -13.74 5.69
CA LEU A 162 -18.75 -14.57 6.85
C LEU A 162 -19.98 -14.98 7.67
N HIS A 163 -21.05 -14.18 7.64
CA HIS A 163 -22.32 -14.52 8.28
C HIS A 163 -23.26 -15.35 7.39
N THR A 164 -22.96 -15.51 6.10
CA THR A 164 -23.72 -16.40 5.21
C THR A 164 -23.24 -17.84 5.37
N PRO A 165 -24.11 -18.80 5.74
CA PRO A 165 -23.73 -20.21 5.86
C PRO A 165 -23.14 -20.76 4.56
N ILE A 166 -22.06 -21.53 4.67
CA ILE A 166 -21.34 -22.13 3.53
C ILE A 166 -22.24 -23.03 2.67
N GLU A 167 -23.28 -23.62 3.26
CA GLU A 167 -24.25 -24.49 2.58
C GLU A 167 -25.02 -23.81 1.44
N ASN A 168 -25.04 -22.46 1.38
CA ASN A 168 -25.71 -21.70 0.30
C ASN A 168 -24.79 -21.31 -0.87
N LEU A 169 -23.51 -21.71 -0.86
CA LEU A 169 -22.52 -21.36 -1.91
C LEU A 169 -22.39 -22.41 -3.02
N GLU A 170 -22.72 -23.67 -2.76
CA GLU A 170 -22.65 -24.74 -3.77
C GLU A 170 -23.75 -24.61 -4.84
N ASP A 171 -24.88 -23.97 -4.52
CA ASP A 171 -25.98 -23.74 -5.48
C ASP A 171 -25.74 -22.55 -6.43
N ASN A 172 -24.73 -21.70 -6.17
CA ASN A 172 -24.44 -20.50 -6.99
C ASN A 172 -23.13 -20.59 -7.79
N LEU A 173 -22.35 -21.65 -7.61
CA LEU A 173 -21.25 -21.97 -8.51
C LEU A 173 -21.77 -23.03 -9.47
N ASP A 174 -22.11 -22.62 -10.69
CA ASP A 174 -22.37 -23.54 -11.79
C ASP A 174 -21.10 -24.39 -12.01
N VAL A 175 -21.08 -25.55 -11.35
CA VAL A 175 -20.01 -26.56 -11.38
C VAL A 175 -20.03 -27.23 -12.75
N GLN A 176 -19.66 -26.49 -13.80
CA GLN A 176 -19.40 -27.05 -15.11
C GLN A 176 -18.08 -26.58 -15.76
N SER A 177 -17.33 -25.65 -15.15
CA SER A 177 -16.12 -25.10 -15.80
C SER A 177 -14.77 -25.50 -15.19
N LEU A 178 -14.72 -26.40 -14.19
CA LEU A 178 -13.46 -26.95 -13.69
C LEU A 178 -13.26 -28.39 -14.18
N ARG A 179 -12.84 -28.51 -15.44
CA ARG A 179 -12.06 -29.68 -15.89
C ARG A 179 -10.61 -29.23 -16.01
N PHE A 180 -9.74 -29.86 -15.22
CA PHE A 180 -8.28 -29.81 -15.37
C PHE A 180 -7.86 -30.67 -16.56
#